data_AF-A0A9W9RJK3-F1
#
_entry.id   AF-A0A9W9RJK3-F1
#
_cell.length_a   1.000
_cell.length_b   1.000
_cell.length_c   1.000
_cell.angle_alpha   90.00
_cell.angle_beta   90.00
_cell.angle_gamma   90.00
#
_symmetry.space_group_name_H-M   'P 1'
#
loop_
_entity.id
_entity.type
_entity.pdbx_description
1 polymer ?
#
loop_
_entity_poly.entity_id
_entity_poly.type
_entity_poly.pdbx_seq_one_letter_code
_entity_poly.pdbx_strand_id
1 'polypeptide(L)'
;MDVSGCICPSSFPSPSNNLICNGNSINCPITCNQSPPSPIVPRAQLSQCYSGCVNANSECNGCYIWFSSLCRCLRAFQAGSQTDCIASPVIGPGPPQPHQAPSWVVLASGDLITTTQLIPGILQLSTADDIDGGFRLGQDTINSQQARDSLALAMNSVSTRSEEQIHIHLCDSTKTGIRGILDGLDRSKYRTSQPVDLSSLHKPNSAMNCRVSPNSGADINMGRDAVDWLKQYQGSSNCNQYDVGAGVITDSSDYSWACVVTGHRAAESLFCPT
;
A
#
# COMPACT_ATOMS: atom_id res chain seq x y z
N MET A 1 -28.95 7.28 20.36
CA MET A 1 -28.62 6.49 19.15
C MET A 1 -28.06 5.19 19.66
N ASP A 2 -28.78 4.12 19.37
CA ASP A 2 -28.64 2.81 20.00
C ASP A 2 -27.32 2.15 19.63
N VAL A 3 -26.63 1.69 20.68
CA VAL A 3 -25.23 1.29 20.79
C VAL A 3 -25.17 -0.18 21.24
N SER A 4 -26.00 -1.02 20.61
CA SER A 4 -25.87 -2.47 20.62
C SER A 4 -24.92 -2.92 19.49
N GLY A 5 -23.60 -2.88 19.60
CA GLY A 5 -22.71 -2.60 20.73
C GLY A 5 -21.37 -3.30 20.52
N CYS A 6 -20.70 -2.95 19.41
CA CYS A 6 -19.28 -3.19 19.09
C CYS A 6 -18.61 -4.48 19.58
N ILE A 7 -18.51 -5.47 18.68
CA ILE A 7 -17.52 -6.55 18.74
C ILE A 7 -16.82 -6.66 17.37
N CYS A 8 -15.57 -6.22 17.30
CA CYS A 8 -14.42 -7.14 17.28
C CYS A 8 -13.67 -6.78 18.58
N PRO A 9 -13.52 -7.60 19.65
CA PRO A 9 -13.56 -9.07 19.82
C PRO A 9 -14.20 -9.50 21.18
N SER A 10 -15.47 -9.88 21.23
CA SER A 10 -16.33 -10.02 22.42
C SER A 10 -16.40 -8.84 23.43
N SER A 11 -15.39 -7.97 23.56
CA SER A 11 -15.46 -6.67 24.24
C SER A 11 -14.18 -5.81 24.07
N PHE A 12 -14.36 -4.48 23.92
CA PHE A 12 -13.29 -3.46 23.98
C PHE A 12 -13.79 -2.19 24.71
N PRO A 13 -12.91 -1.47 25.44
CA PRO A 13 -13.27 -0.26 26.21
C PRO A 13 -13.29 1.05 25.38
N SER A 14 -14.13 2.00 25.83
CA SER A 14 -14.37 3.37 25.34
C SER A 14 -13.55 4.39 26.15
N PRO A 15 -13.11 5.59 25.64
CA PRO A 15 -13.67 6.35 24.51
C PRO A 15 -12.75 6.68 23.33
N SER A 16 -13.42 7.17 22.29
CA SER A 16 -13.14 7.20 20.85
C SER A 16 -12.36 8.43 20.33
N ASN A 17 -11.36 8.93 21.05
CA ASN A 17 -10.74 10.22 20.73
C ASN A 17 -9.23 10.14 20.46
N ASN A 18 -8.64 8.96 20.33
CA ASN A 18 -7.20 8.86 20.41
C ASN A 18 -6.67 7.65 19.63
N LEU A 19 -5.88 7.93 18.59
CA LEU A 19 -4.91 7.02 17.97
C LEU A 19 -3.81 6.67 18.99
N ILE A 20 -4.17 6.05 20.12
CA ILE A 20 -3.21 5.67 21.15
C ILE A 20 -3.12 4.14 21.12
N CYS A 21 -1.96 3.63 20.73
CA CYS A 21 -1.58 2.26 21.09
C CYS A 21 -1.66 2.18 22.61
N ASN A 22 -2.43 1.25 23.15
CA ASN A 22 -2.65 1.13 24.59
C ASN A 22 -1.34 0.69 25.28
N GLY A 23 -0.49 1.67 25.56
CA GLY A 23 0.83 1.59 26.13
C GLY A 23 1.35 3.02 26.26
N ASN A 24 2.31 3.27 27.14
CA ASN A 24 2.96 4.58 27.19
C ASN A 24 3.43 4.92 25.78
N SER A 25 2.97 6.05 25.21
CA SER A 25 3.32 6.46 23.85
C SER A 25 4.84 6.56 23.73
N ILE A 26 5.47 5.56 23.10
CA ILE A 26 6.88 5.62 22.78
C ILE A 26 6.94 6.09 21.33
N ASN A 27 7.49 7.30 21.13
CA ASN A 27 7.99 7.62 19.80
C ASN A 27 9.02 6.54 19.48
N CYS A 28 8.82 5.85 18.35
CA CYS A 28 9.69 4.78 17.89
C CYS A 28 10.61 5.27 16.76
N PRO A 29 11.56 6.20 17.03
CA PRO A 29 12.53 6.59 16.04
C PRO A 29 13.40 5.38 15.71
N ILE A 30 13.42 5.00 14.44
CA ILE A 30 14.37 4.04 13.90
C ILE A 30 15.67 4.81 13.70
N THR A 31 16.62 4.60 14.62
CA THR A 31 17.97 5.17 14.50
C THR A 31 18.81 4.25 13.63
N CYS A 32 19.12 4.70 12.43
CA CYS A 32 20.04 3.99 11.57
C CYS A 32 21.47 4.48 11.76
N ASN A 33 22.42 3.59 11.47
CA ASN A 33 23.84 3.93 11.37
C ASN A 33 24.09 4.71 10.07
N GLN A 34 23.57 5.94 10.01
CA GLN A 34 23.89 6.92 8.97
C GLN A 34 24.63 8.08 9.62
N SER A 35 25.55 8.73 8.89
CA SER A 35 26.28 9.90 9.37
C SER A 35 25.88 11.12 8.53
N PRO A 36 25.15 12.10 9.10
CA PRO A 36 24.65 12.16 10.48
C PRO A 36 23.45 11.21 10.71
N PRO A 37 23.22 10.74 11.95
CA PRO A 37 22.07 9.90 12.28
C PRO A 37 20.79 10.70 12.05
N SER A 38 19.97 10.28 11.09
CA SER A 38 18.62 10.84 10.89
C SER A 38 17.60 9.79 11.32
N PRO A 39 16.86 10.01 12.42
CA PRO A 39 15.86 9.07 12.86
C PRO A 39 14.68 9.07 11.89
N ILE A 40 14.25 7.89 11.43
CA ILE A 40 12.95 7.75 10.78
C ILE A 40 11.92 7.56 11.87
N VAL A 41 10.94 8.45 11.94
CA VAL A 41 9.83 8.35 12.89
C VAL A 41 8.60 7.88 12.10
N PRO A 42 8.21 6.60 12.19
CA PRO A 42 6.93 6.14 11.67
C PRO A 42 5.81 7.00 12.28
N ARG A 43 4.83 7.40 11.47
CA ARG A 43 3.70 8.22 11.96
C ARG A 43 2.74 7.44 12.86
N ALA A 44 2.82 6.12 12.84
CA ALA A 44 2.05 5.25 13.68
C ALA A 44 2.73 5.06 15.04
N GLN A 45 1.98 5.31 16.09
CA GLN A 45 2.47 5.43 17.46
C GLN A 45 2.72 4.06 18.12
N LEU A 46 3.60 3.22 17.56
CA LEU A 46 3.82 1.81 17.95
C LEU A 46 4.41 1.61 19.36
N SER A 47 4.16 0.46 19.98
CA SER A 47 4.82 0.03 21.24
C SER A 47 6.20 -0.61 21.03
N GLN A 48 6.47 -1.18 19.84
CA GLN A 48 7.76 -1.72 19.41
C GLN A 48 8.18 -1.22 18.02
N CYS A 49 9.44 -0.78 17.93
CA CYS A 49 9.94 0.07 16.85
C CYS A 49 10.35 -0.66 15.55
N TYR A 50 10.23 -1.99 15.51
CA TYR A 50 10.66 -2.82 14.36
C TYR A 50 9.58 -3.75 13.85
N SER A 51 8.43 -3.73 14.51
CA SER A 51 7.46 -4.81 14.42
C SER A 51 6.19 -4.40 13.65
N GLY A 52 5.85 -3.11 13.51
CA GLY A 52 4.55 -2.70 12.92
C GLY A 52 3.37 -3.39 13.62
N CYS A 53 2.15 -3.40 13.08
CA CYS A 53 1.01 -4.14 13.66
C CYS A 53 1.11 -5.68 13.49
N VAL A 54 2.23 -6.29 13.90
CA VAL A 54 2.40 -7.75 14.06
C VAL A 54 2.10 -8.17 15.50
N ASN A 55 2.29 -9.45 15.83
CA ASN A 55 2.11 -10.03 17.18
C ASN A 55 2.61 -9.12 18.33
N ALA A 56 3.72 -8.41 18.10
CA ALA A 56 4.39 -7.58 19.10
C ALA A 56 3.82 -6.15 19.27
N ASN A 57 2.95 -5.69 18.36
CA ASN A 57 2.10 -4.49 18.53
C ASN A 57 0.61 -4.84 18.31
N SER A 58 0.22 -6.09 18.60
CA SER A 58 -1.15 -6.57 18.36
C SER A 58 -2.21 -5.86 19.23
N GLU A 59 -1.77 -5.11 20.24
CA GLU A 59 -2.54 -4.23 21.11
C GLU A 59 -2.90 -2.86 20.49
N CYS A 60 -2.39 -2.57 19.28
CA CYS A 60 -2.98 -1.54 18.43
C CYS A 60 -4.45 -1.91 18.16
N ASN A 61 -5.39 -1.01 18.43
CA ASN A 61 -6.81 -1.33 18.48
C ASN A 61 -7.30 -2.07 17.20
N GLY A 62 -7.82 -3.29 17.35
CA GLY A 62 -8.00 -4.26 16.26
C GLY A 62 -8.96 -3.88 15.13
N CYS A 63 -9.78 -2.84 15.29
CA CYS A 63 -10.62 -2.26 14.22
C CYS A 63 -9.93 -1.12 13.43
N TYR A 64 -8.71 -0.74 13.80
CA TYR A 64 -7.84 0.16 13.03
C TYR A 64 -6.64 -0.58 12.42
N ILE A 65 -6.30 -1.77 12.93
CA ILE A 65 -5.37 -2.70 12.25
C ILE A 65 -5.91 -3.08 10.85
N TRP A 66 -7.23 -3.16 10.72
CA TRP A 66 -7.92 -3.27 9.45
C TRP A 66 -8.71 -1.99 9.31
N PHE A 67 -8.46 -1.19 8.27
CA PHE A 67 -9.27 -0.02 7.95
C PHE A 67 -10.73 -0.22 8.34
N SER A 68 -11.35 0.71 9.06
CA SER A 68 -12.76 0.56 9.48
C SER A 68 -13.70 0.27 8.28
N SER A 69 -13.32 0.71 7.09
CA SER A 69 -13.91 0.36 5.80
C SER A 69 -13.72 -1.12 5.43
N LEU A 70 -12.55 -1.75 5.65
CA LEU A 70 -12.36 -3.19 5.47
C LEU A 70 -13.32 -4.00 6.35
N CYS A 71 -13.43 -3.67 7.64
CA CYS A 71 -14.38 -4.33 8.54
C CYS A 71 -15.85 -4.17 8.09
N ARG A 72 -16.19 -3.06 7.42
CA ARG A 72 -17.51 -2.87 6.81
C ARG A 72 -17.68 -3.77 5.57
N CYS A 73 -16.68 -3.84 4.69
CA CYS A 73 -16.69 -4.73 3.53
C CYS A 73 -16.88 -6.19 3.94
N LEU A 74 -16.09 -6.68 4.89
CA LEU A 74 -16.15 -8.07 5.35
C LEU A 74 -17.53 -8.43 5.90
N ARG A 75 -18.14 -7.56 6.70
CA ARG A 75 -19.50 -7.78 7.21
C ARG A 75 -20.53 -7.80 6.09
N ALA A 76 -20.41 -6.91 5.11
CA ALA A 76 -21.32 -6.89 3.97
C ALA A 76 -21.23 -8.19 3.16
N PHE A 77 -20.01 -8.66 2.87
CA PHE A 77 -19.79 -9.95 2.20
C PHE A 77 -20.40 -11.12 2.98
N GLN A 78 -20.10 -11.21 4.28
CA GLN A 78 -20.58 -12.29 5.15
C GLN A 78 -22.11 -12.28 5.32
N ALA A 79 -22.73 -11.10 5.32
CA ALA A 79 -24.18 -10.96 5.35
C ALA A 79 -24.85 -11.22 4.00
N GLY A 80 -24.08 -11.31 2.89
CA GLY A 80 -24.62 -11.33 1.54
C GLY A 80 -25.31 -10.03 1.15
N SER A 81 -24.98 -8.93 1.82
CA SER A 81 -25.52 -7.60 1.54
C SER A 81 -24.85 -6.98 0.33
N GLN A 82 -25.59 -6.14 -0.39
CA GLN A 82 -25.00 -5.33 -1.47
C GLN A 82 -23.92 -4.40 -0.92
N THR A 83 -22.78 -4.33 -1.60
CA THR A 83 -21.64 -3.48 -1.24
C THR A 83 -20.82 -3.12 -2.48
N ASP A 84 -20.19 -1.95 -2.46
CA ASP A 84 -19.27 -1.49 -3.49
C ASP A 84 -17.83 -2.01 -3.28
N CYS A 85 -17.59 -2.78 -2.21
CA CYS A 85 -16.30 -3.41 -1.97
C CYS A 85 -16.08 -4.57 -2.96
N ILE A 86 -14.82 -4.75 -3.39
CA ILE A 86 -14.42 -5.82 -4.32
C ILE A 86 -13.33 -6.65 -3.65
N ALA A 87 -13.51 -7.98 -3.57
CA ALA A 87 -12.55 -8.89 -2.94
C ALA A 87 -11.92 -9.87 -3.94
N SER A 88 -10.64 -10.18 -3.74
CA SER A 88 -9.89 -11.20 -4.49
C SER A 88 -9.04 -12.07 -3.54
N PRO A 89 -9.36 -13.37 -3.36
CA PRO A 89 -10.54 -14.05 -3.90
C PRO A 89 -11.87 -13.53 -3.34
N VAL A 90 -12.98 -13.89 -3.98
CA VAL A 90 -14.33 -13.50 -3.53
C VAL A 90 -14.62 -14.08 -2.14
N ILE A 91 -15.17 -13.24 -1.26
CA ILE A 91 -15.64 -13.65 0.07
C ILE A 91 -17.15 -13.89 -0.02
N GLY A 92 -17.57 -15.13 0.21
CA GLY A 92 -18.97 -15.53 0.16
C GLY A 92 -19.75 -15.22 1.45
N PRO A 93 -21.10 -15.30 1.40
CA PRO A 93 -21.94 -15.19 2.59
C PRO A 93 -21.66 -16.30 3.61
N GLY A 94 -21.89 -15.98 4.88
CA GLY A 94 -21.63 -16.87 6.02
C GLY A 94 -20.33 -16.53 6.75
N PRO A 95 -20.05 -17.23 7.86
CA PRO A 95 -18.83 -17.01 8.61
C PRO A 95 -17.58 -17.38 7.79
N PRO A 96 -16.40 -16.80 8.10
CA PRO A 96 -15.15 -17.23 7.51
C PRO A 96 -14.95 -18.73 7.65
N GLN A 97 -14.54 -19.39 6.56
CA GLN A 97 -14.29 -20.83 6.59
C GLN A 97 -12.94 -21.14 7.25
N PRO A 98 -12.81 -22.28 7.93
CA PRO A 98 -11.50 -22.77 8.36
C PRO A 98 -10.55 -22.81 7.16
N HIS A 99 -9.36 -22.22 7.28
CA HIS A 99 -8.35 -22.12 6.21
C HIS A 99 -8.76 -21.27 5.00
N GLN A 100 -9.71 -20.36 5.14
CA GLN A 100 -9.98 -19.37 4.09
C GLN A 100 -8.71 -18.55 3.80
N ALA A 101 -8.30 -18.56 2.52
CA ALA A 101 -7.15 -17.78 2.07
C ALA A 101 -7.42 -16.27 2.30
N PRO A 102 -6.40 -15.50 2.69
CA PRO A 102 -6.54 -14.06 2.79
C PRO A 102 -6.96 -13.44 1.46
N SER A 103 -7.72 -12.36 1.53
CA SER A 103 -8.23 -11.66 0.35
C SER A 103 -7.73 -10.24 0.32
N TRP A 104 -7.35 -9.76 -0.86
CA TRP A 104 -7.21 -8.34 -1.14
C TRP A 104 -8.60 -7.74 -1.36
N VAL A 105 -8.84 -6.52 -0.89
CA VAL A 105 -10.15 -5.87 -0.89
C VAL A 105 -9.99 -4.41 -1.28
N VAL A 106 -10.66 -4.00 -2.36
CA VAL A 106 -10.96 -2.60 -2.67
C VAL A 106 -12.04 -2.15 -1.70
N LEU A 107 -11.77 -1.08 -0.97
CA LEU A 107 -12.67 -0.56 0.05
C LEU A 107 -13.83 0.21 -0.59
N ALA A 108 -14.94 0.39 0.13
CA ALA A 108 -16.19 0.94 -0.41
C ALA A 108 -16.07 2.33 -1.08
N SER A 109 -15.08 3.15 -0.69
CA SER A 109 -14.80 4.44 -1.32
C SER A 109 -14.12 4.32 -2.69
N GLY A 110 -13.61 3.13 -3.04
CA GLY A 110 -12.91 2.86 -4.30
C GLY A 110 -11.51 3.46 -4.37
N ASP A 111 -10.98 4.03 -3.29
CA ASP A 111 -9.73 4.78 -3.25
C ASP A 111 -8.56 4.04 -2.57
N LEU A 112 -8.87 2.96 -1.87
CA LEU A 112 -7.90 2.19 -1.09
C LEU A 112 -8.13 0.70 -1.29
N ILE A 113 -7.03 -0.03 -1.38
CA ILE A 113 -6.98 -1.48 -1.46
C ILE A 113 -6.11 -1.97 -0.32
N THR A 114 -6.59 -2.93 0.46
CA THR A 114 -5.82 -3.57 1.53
C THR A 114 -6.10 -5.07 1.53
N THR A 115 -5.54 -5.85 2.44
CA THR A 115 -5.77 -7.29 2.54
C THR A 115 -6.44 -7.65 3.86
N THR A 116 -7.00 -8.85 3.96
CA THR A 116 -7.42 -9.53 5.20
C THR A 116 -6.28 -10.34 5.83
N GLN A 117 -5.03 -10.18 5.35
CA GLN A 117 -3.81 -10.65 6.01
C GLN A 117 -3.13 -9.51 6.78
N LEU A 118 -2.63 -9.80 7.98
CA LEU A 118 -1.92 -8.82 8.79
C LEU A 118 -0.54 -8.59 8.19
N ILE A 119 -0.39 -7.47 7.47
CA ILE A 119 0.84 -7.10 6.78
C ILE A 119 1.06 -5.62 7.07
N PRO A 120 2.05 -5.21 7.88
CA PRO A 120 2.19 -3.81 8.26
C PRO A 120 2.43 -2.84 7.09
N GLY A 121 3.08 -3.30 6.03
CA GLY A 121 3.28 -2.54 4.80
C GLY A 121 4.34 -3.17 3.90
N ILE A 122 4.93 -2.34 3.03
CA ILE A 122 5.75 -2.80 1.91
C ILE A 122 6.96 -3.67 2.32
N LEU A 123 7.57 -3.41 3.49
CA LEU A 123 8.69 -4.23 3.99
C LEU A 123 8.29 -5.68 4.28
N GLN A 124 7.03 -5.92 4.63
CA GLN A 124 6.47 -7.23 4.93
C GLN A 124 5.67 -7.80 3.76
N LEU A 125 5.65 -7.14 2.60
CA LEU A 125 4.89 -7.60 1.43
C LEU A 125 5.29 -9.02 1.00
N SER A 126 6.54 -9.42 1.22
CA SER A 126 7.03 -10.78 0.93
C SER A 126 6.38 -11.89 1.77
N THR A 127 5.70 -11.55 2.87
CA THR A 127 4.95 -12.50 3.70
C THR A 127 3.50 -12.66 3.25
N ALA A 128 3.05 -11.89 2.25
CA ALA A 128 1.71 -12.03 1.69
C ALA A 128 1.56 -13.39 1.01
N ASP A 129 0.40 -14.03 1.19
CA ASP A 129 0.07 -15.27 0.47
C ASP A 129 0.02 -15.03 -1.04
N ASP A 130 -0.37 -13.81 -1.44
CA ASP A 130 -0.30 -13.30 -2.80
C ASP A 130 0.34 -11.91 -2.80
N ILE A 131 1.64 -11.89 -3.05
CA ILE A 131 2.52 -10.70 -3.07
C ILE A 131 2.00 -9.60 -4.00
N ASP A 132 1.39 -9.96 -5.13
CA ASP A 132 0.94 -8.98 -6.13
C ASP A 132 -0.59 -8.76 -6.10
N GLY A 133 -1.30 -9.47 -5.23
CA GLY A 133 -2.77 -9.52 -5.26
C GLY A 133 -3.44 -8.16 -5.14
N GLY A 134 -2.88 -7.24 -4.35
CA GLY A 134 -3.41 -5.89 -4.21
C GLY A 134 -3.22 -5.04 -5.48
N PHE A 135 -2.04 -5.09 -6.10
CA PHE A 135 -1.77 -4.37 -7.35
C PHE A 135 -2.53 -4.97 -8.52
N ARG A 136 -2.66 -6.29 -8.56
CA ARG A 136 -3.47 -6.98 -9.56
C ARG A 136 -4.95 -6.64 -9.44
N LEU A 137 -5.51 -6.71 -8.23
CA LEU A 137 -6.89 -6.28 -7.97
C LEU A 137 -7.11 -4.81 -8.34
N GLY A 138 -6.13 -3.94 -8.08
CA GLY A 138 -6.19 -2.54 -8.49
C GLY A 138 -6.23 -2.36 -10.00
N GLN A 139 -5.37 -3.08 -10.73
CA GLN A 139 -5.37 -3.05 -12.20
C GLN A 139 -6.67 -3.62 -12.77
N ASP A 140 -7.17 -4.74 -12.24
CA ASP A 140 -8.47 -5.31 -12.61
C ASP A 140 -9.62 -4.30 -12.40
N THR A 141 -9.58 -3.56 -11.27
CA THR A 141 -10.55 -2.52 -10.95
C THR A 141 -10.49 -1.37 -11.96
N ILE A 142 -9.29 -0.87 -12.25
CA ILE A 142 -9.07 0.18 -13.28
C ILE A 142 -9.56 -0.28 -14.66
N ASN A 143 -9.25 -1.53 -15.04
CA ASN A 143 -9.64 -2.13 -16.31
C ASN A 143 -11.17 -2.24 -16.41
N SER A 144 -11.84 -2.69 -15.35
CA SER A 144 -13.31 -2.78 -15.31
C SER A 144 -14.01 -1.42 -15.44
N GLN A 145 -13.36 -0.36 -14.97
CA GLN A 145 -13.84 1.02 -15.08
C GLN A 145 -13.43 1.69 -16.40
N GLN A 146 -12.65 1.01 -17.25
CA GLN A 146 -12.07 1.57 -18.48
C GLN A 146 -11.26 2.86 -18.22
N ALA A 147 -10.55 2.92 -17.09
CA ALA A 147 -9.92 4.13 -16.57
C ALA A 147 -8.38 4.05 -16.52
N ARG A 148 -7.77 3.21 -17.37
CA ARG A 148 -6.31 2.99 -17.40
C ARG A 148 -5.51 4.26 -17.66
N ASP A 149 -6.09 5.22 -18.35
CA ASP A 149 -5.48 6.50 -18.71
C ASP A 149 -5.63 7.59 -17.64
N SER A 150 -6.45 7.36 -16.62
CA SER A 150 -6.83 8.38 -15.64
C SER A 150 -6.58 7.93 -14.21
N LEU A 151 -6.43 6.63 -13.96
CA LEU A 151 -6.13 6.11 -12.64
C LEU A 151 -4.71 5.52 -12.53
N ALA A 152 -4.17 5.57 -11.31
CA ALA A 152 -2.91 4.95 -10.94
C ALA A 152 -3.04 4.22 -9.59
N LEU A 153 -2.03 3.40 -9.29
CA LEU A 153 -1.86 2.73 -8.02
C LEU A 153 -0.61 3.23 -7.32
N ALA A 154 -0.68 3.44 -6.00
CA ALA A 154 0.49 3.83 -5.22
C ALA A 154 0.52 3.17 -3.84
N MET A 155 1.68 2.71 -3.41
CA MET A 155 1.95 2.19 -2.08
C MET A 155 3.05 3.02 -1.43
N ASN A 156 2.71 3.66 -0.33
CA ASN A 156 3.63 4.51 0.41
C ASN A 156 4.70 3.70 1.15
N SER A 157 5.83 4.35 1.40
CA SER A 157 6.94 3.80 2.18
C SER A 157 6.61 3.79 3.67
N VAL A 158 7.46 3.13 4.48
CA VAL A 158 7.33 3.19 5.95
C VAL A 158 7.45 4.62 6.47
N SER A 159 8.35 5.42 5.89
CA SER A 159 8.58 6.80 6.31
C SER A 159 7.44 7.76 5.93
N THR A 160 6.56 7.36 5.01
CA THR A 160 5.52 8.24 4.44
C THR A 160 4.09 7.75 4.62
N ARG A 161 3.89 6.48 4.99
CA ARG A 161 2.57 5.93 5.28
C ARG A 161 1.96 6.56 6.55
N SER A 162 0.63 6.65 6.55
CA SER A 162 -0.15 7.07 7.72
C SER A 162 -0.65 5.89 8.55
N GLU A 163 -0.72 4.69 7.96
CA GLU A 163 -1.29 3.49 8.58
C GLU A 163 -0.29 2.32 8.58
N GLU A 164 -0.36 1.47 9.60
CA GLU A 164 0.51 0.27 9.80
C GLU A 164 -0.21 -1.01 9.39
N GLN A 165 -0.97 -0.91 8.32
CA GLN A 165 -1.51 -2.01 7.55
C GLN A 165 -1.26 -1.68 6.08
N ILE A 166 -0.84 -2.66 5.30
CA ILE A 166 -0.54 -2.46 3.90
C ILE A 166 -1.76 -1.94 3.16
N HIS A 167 -1.56 -0.90 2.38
CA HIS A 167 -2.59 -0.34 1.53
C HIS A 167 -2.00 0.21 0.25
N ILE A 168 -2.79 0.15 -0.79
CA ILE A 168 -2.51 0.69 -2.11
C ILE A 168 -3.61 1.71 -2.38
N HIS A 169 -3.20 2.93 -2.69
CA HIS A 169 -4.08 3.99 -3.15
C HIS A 169 -4.47 3.70 -4.59
N LEU A 170 -5.77 3.77 -4.89
CA LEU A 170 -6.34 3.79 -6.23
C LEU A 170 -6.83 5.21 -6.47
N CYS A 171 -6.19 5.93 -7.40
CA CYS A 171 -6.25 7.39 -7.38
C CYS A 171 -6.24 8.01 -8.78
N ASP A 172 -6.70 9.26 -8.87
CA ASP A 172 -6.58 10.06 -10.09
C ASP A 172 -5.10 10.39 -10.39
N SER A 173 -4.69 10.08 -11.61
CA SER A 173 -3.34 10.28 -12.13
C SER A 173 -3.27 11.39 -13.18
N THR A 174 -4.39 12.02 -13.54
CA THR A 174 -4.44 13.05 -14.60
C THR A 174 -3.60 14.29 -14.28
N LYS A 175 -3.34 14.55 -13.00
CA LYS A 175 -2.51 15.68 -12.56
C LYS A 175 -1.03 15.31 -12.38
N THR A 176 -0.64 14.06 -12.57
CA THR A 176 0.76 13.66 -12.39
C THR A 176 1.63 14.04 -13.59
N GLY A 177 2.78 14.65 -13.30
CA GLY A 177 3.84 14.85 -14.30
C GLY A 177 4.56 13.56 -14.68
N ILE A 178 4.39 12.47 -13.91
CA ILE A 178 5.08 11.20 -14.16
C ILE A 178 4.67 10.60 -15.50
N ARG A 179 3.37 10.64 -15.84
CA ARG A 179 2.89 10.07 -17.09
C ARG A 179 3.60 10.68 -18.30
N GLY A 180 3.70 12.02 -18.33
CA GLY A 180 4.39 12.74 -19.41
C GLY A 180 5.90 12.45 -19.48
N ILE A 181 6.55 12.14 -18.35
CA ILE A 181 7.95 11.67 -18.35
C ILE A 181 8.02 10.29 -19.00
N LEU A 182 7.18 9.35 -18.56
CA LEU A 182 7.18 7.97 -19.04
C LEU A 182 6.82 7.87 -20.53
N ASP A 183 5.93 8.75 -21.02
CA ASP A 183 5.58 8.89 -22.43
C ASP A 183 6.78 9.16 -23.34
N GLY A 184 7.76 9.92 -22.84
CA GLY A 184 8.96 10.30 -23.58
C GLY A 184 10.06 9.24 -23.58
N LEU A 185 9.90 8.14 -22.84
CA LEU A 185 10.95 7.13 -22.67
C LEU A 185 10.93 6.07 -23.79
N ASP A 186 12.11 5.62 -24.19
CA ASP A 186 12.27 4.45 -25.04
C ASP A 186 11.98 3.17 -24.25
N ARG A 187 10.75 2.67 -24.36
CA ARG A 187 10.24 1.46 -23.69
C ARG A 187 11.15 0.23 -23.83
N SER A 188 11.90 0.11 -24.92
CA SER A 188 12.80 -1.04 -25.13
C SER A 188 13.92 -1.11 -24.09
N LYS A 189 14.32 0.03 -23.52
CA LYS A 189 15.33 0.11 -22.45
C LYS A 189 14.77 -0.28 -21.08
N TYR A 190 13.46 -0.17 -20.89
CA TYR A 190 12.78 -0.39 -19.61
C TYR A 190 12.14 -1.78 -19.50
N ARG A 191 12.60 -2.76 -20.29
CA ARG A 191 12.16 -4.16 -20.15
C ARG A 191 12.58 -4.78 -18.81
N THR A 192 13.61 -4.20 -18.19
CA THR A 192 14.02 -4.43 -16.80
C THR A 192 13.91 -3.13 -16.01
N SER A 193 14.03 -3.19 -14.69
CA SER A 193 14.03 -2.00 -13.85
C SER A 193 15.21 -1.09 -14.21
N GLN A 194 14.92 0.14 -14.63
CA GLN A 194 15.89 1.16 -15.00
C GLN A 194 15.54 2.50 -14.34
N PRO A 195 16.54 3.34 -14.03
CA PRO A 195 16.31 4.66 -13.44
C PRO A 195 15.56 5.57 -14.40
N VAL A 196 14.62 6.34 -13.86
CA VAL A 196 13.87 7.39 -14.57
C VAL A 196 14.35 8.75 -14.07
N ASP A 197 14.65 9.66 -15.00
CA ASP A 197 15.00 11.04 -14.65
C ASP A 197 13.74 11.83 -14.25
N LEU A 198 13.71 12.27 -12.99
CA LEU A 198 12.63 13.07 -12.41
C LEU A 198 12.96 14.57 -12.39
N SER A 199 14.07 15.02 -12.99
CA SER A 199 14.56 16.39 -12.92
C SER A 199 13.54 17.46 -13.37
N SER A 200 12.57 17.09 -14.21
CA SER A 200 11.49 17.95 -14.68
C SER A 200 10.34 18.11 -13.66
N LEU A 201 10.26 17.28 -12.63
CA LEU A 201 9.22 17.38 -11.60
C LEU A 201 9.56 18.47 -10.58
N HIS A 202 8.53 19.20 -10.13
CA HIS A 202 8.67 20.07 -8.98
C HIS A 202 8.99 19.24 -7.73
N LYS A 203 10.13 19.55 -7.07
CA LYS A 203 10.68 18.83 -5.91
C LYS A 203 10.92 17.34 -6.21
N PRO A 204 11.94 17.00 -7.02
CA PRO A 204 12.25 15.64 -7.41
C PRO A 204 13.04 14.91 -6.31
N ASN A 205 12.76 15.16 -5.03
CA ASN A 205 13.53 14.64 -3.88
C ASN A 205 13.31 13.13 -3.65
N SER A 206 13.15 12.38 -4.73
CA SER A 206 12.98 10.95 -4.83
C SER A 206 13.74 10.44 -6.04
N ALA A 207 14.30 9.24 -5.94
CA ALA A 207 14.70 8.50 -7.12
C ALA A 207 13.57 7.53 -7.52
N MET A 208 13.48 7.22 -8.81
CA MET A 208 12.49 6.28 -9.32
C MET A 208 13.16 5.34 -10.31
N ASN A 209 12.86 4.05 -10.17
CA ASN A 209 13.25 3.03 -11.12
C ASN A 209 11.99 2.35 -11.62
N CYS A 210 11.84 2.23 -12.94
CA CYS A 210 10.64 1.66 -13.53
C CYS A 210 10.96 0.53 -14.49
N ARG A 211 9.97 -0.35 -14.66
CA ARG A 211 9.91 -1.37 -15.70
C ARG A 211 8.59 -1.23 -16.44
N VAL A 212 8.62 -1.36 -17.77
CA VAL A 212 7.43 -1.30 -18.61
C VAL A 212 6.91 -2.70 -18.94
N SER A 213 5.61 -2.83 -19.03
CA SER A 213 4.93 -4.04 -19.49
C SER A 213 5.39 -4.44 -20.90
N PRO A 214 5.39 -5.74 -21.25
CA PRO A 214 5.84 -6.19 -22.56
C PRO A 214 4.97 -5.64 -23.70
N ASN A 215 3.65 -5.54 -23.46
CA ASN A 215 2.62 -5.22 -24.43
C ASN A 215 1.71 -4.10 -23.90
N SER A 216 1.12 -3.35 -24.84
CA SER A 216 0.04 -2.40 -24.56
C SER A 216 -1.20 -3.15 -24.03
N GLY A 217 -1.94 -2.54 -23.10
CA GLY A 217 -3.10 -3.10 -22.42
C GLY A 217 -2.79 -4.19 -21.40
N ALA A 218 -1.52 -4.55 -21.21
CA ALA A 218 -1.13 -5.61 -20.28
C ALA A 218 -0.90 -5.08 -18.87
N ASP A 219 -1.35 -5.85 -17.89
CA ASP A 219 -1.03 -5.62 -16.48
C ASP A 219 0.43 -5.97 -16.17
N ILE A 220 0.92 -5.44 -15.05
CA ILE A 220 2.30 -5.60 -14.61
C ILE A 220 2.37 -5.99 -13.13
N ASN A 221 3.30 -6.88 -12.80
CA ASN A 221 3.53 -7.35 -11.44
C ASN A 221 4.42 -6.37 -10.67
N MET A 222 3.81 -5.49 -9.87
CA MET A 222 4.52 -4.50 -9.06
C MET A 222 4.90 -5.05 -7.70
N GLY A 223 4.07 -5.92 -7.10
CA GLY A 223 4.35 -6.47 -5.78
C GLY A 223 5.67 -7.25 -5.75
N ARG A 224 5.93 -8.06 -6.80
CA ARG A 224 7.20 -8.78 -6.94
C ARG A 224 8.37 -7.85 -7.21
N ASP A 225 8.20 -6.84 -8.06
CA ASP A 225 9.25 -5.86 -8.34
C ASP A 225 9.67 -5.10 -7.07
N ALA A 226 8.70 -4.73 -6.21
CA ALA A 226 8.97 -4.10 -4.91
C ALA A 226 9.71 -5.05 -3.94
N VAL A 227 9.27 -6.30 -3.83
CA VAL A 227 9.93 -7.31 -2.98
C VAL A 227 11.35 -7.60 -3.47
N ASP A 228 11.55 -7.75 -4.78
CA ASP A 228 12.86 -8.00 -5.37
C ASP A 228 13.79 -6.80 -5.17
N TRP A 229 13.29 -5.57 -5.28
CA TRP A 229 14.04 -4.36 -4.96
C TRP A 229 14.49 -4.34 -3.49
N LEU A 230 13.61 -4.69 -2.57
CA LEU A 230 13.91 -4.68 -1.13
C LEU A 230 14.99 -5.71 -0.72
N LYS A 231 15.22 -6.76 -1.53
CA LYS A 231 16.27 -7.76 -1.26
C LYS A 231 17.67 -7.14 -1.17
N GLN A 232 17.93 -6.03 -1.87
CA GLN A 232 19.23 -5.36 -1.81
C GLN A 232 19.57 -4.77 -0.43
N TYR A 233 18.58 -4.64 0.46
CA TYR A 233 18.75 -4.14 1.82
C TYR A 233 18.77 -5.26 2.87
N GLN A 234 18.63 -6.54 2.48
CA GLN A 234 18.69 -7.66 3.43
C GLN A 234 20.04 -7.71 4.12
N GLY A 235 20.02 -7.75 5.45
CA GLY A 235 21.23 -7.70 6.29
C GLY A 235 21.91 -6.32 6.35
N SER A 236 21.34 -5.29 5.70
CA SER A 236 21.83 -3.92 5.80
C SER A 236 21.36 -3.25 7.08
N SER A 237 22.21 -2.40 7.66
CA SER A 237 21.87 -1.51 8.77
C SER A 237 21.46 -0.10 8.31
N ASN A 238 21.32 0.12 6.98
CA ASN A 238 20.89 1.40 6.44
C ASN A 238 19.36 1.57 6.50
N CYS A 239 18.91 2.83 6.58
CA CYS A 239 17.49 3.19 6.66
C CYS A 239 16.80 3.25 5.29
N ASN A 240 17.53 3.06 4.19
CA ASN A 240 17.03 3.34 2.85
C ASN A 240 15.83 2.45 2.48
N GLN A 241 15.74 1.24 3.07
CA GLN A 241 14.58 0.35 2.92
C GLN A 241 13.26 0.97 3.40
N TYR A 242 13.29 1.85 4.42
CA TYR A 242 12.10 2.48 4.97
C TYR A 242 11.55 3.60 4.08
N ASP A 243 12.34 4.06 3.11
CA ASP A 243 11.97 5.07 2.12
C ASP A 243 11.54 4.47 0.77
N VAL A 244 11.40 3.14 0.69
CA VAL A 244 10.94 2.45 -0.52
C VAL A 244 9.41 2.49 -0.59
N GLY A 245 8.88 3.07 -1.66
CA GLY A 245 7.47 2.97 -2.07
C GLY A 245 7.35 2.33 -3.46
N ALA A 246 6.13 2.12 -3.91
CA ALA A 246 5.85 1.49 -5.20
C ALA A 246 4.63 2.11 -5.88
N GLY A 247 4.52 1.98 -7.20
CA GLY A 247 3.35 2.44 -7.94
C GLY A 247 3.21 1.81 -9.31
N VAL A 248 1.98 1.81 -9.81
CA VAL A 248 1.63 1.42 -11.18
C VAL A 248 0.91 2.57 -11.86
N ILE A 249 1.33 2.90 -13.07
CA ILE A 249 0.68 3.92 -13.90
C ILE A 249 0.75 3.50 -15.37
N THR A 250 -0.25 3.88 -16.16
CA THR A 250 -0.29 3.62 -17.59
C THR A 250 0.16 4.86 -18.37
N ASP A 251 0.99 4.67 -19.38
CA ASP A 251 1.37 5.75 -20.28
C ASP A 251 0.27 6.05 -21.33
N SER A 252 0.52 7.01 -22.21
CA SER A 252 -0.39 7.43 -23.30
C SER A 252 -0.57 6.38 -24.40
N SER A 253 0.33 5.39 -24.48
CA SER A 253 0.25 4.28 -25.43
C SER A 253 -0.27 2.99 -24.78
N ASP A 254 -0.92 3.12 -23.62
CA ASP A 254 -1.55 2.05 -22.85
C ASP A 254 -0.57 0.98 -22.33
N TYR A 255 0.71 1.31 -22.14
CA TYR A 255 1.63 0.43 -21.43
C TYR A 255 1.60 0.70 -19.93
N SER A 256 1.38 -0.34 -19.12
CA SER A 256 1.59 -0.25 -17.66
C SER A 256 3.07 -0.15 -17.32
N TRP A 257 3.39 0.70 -16.36
CA TRP A 257 4.72 0.88 -15.77
C TRP A 257 4.66 0.52 -14.30
N ALA A 258 5.56 -0.37 -13.88
CA ALA A 258 5.81 -0.72 -12.48
C ALA A 258 7.02 0.09 -12.01
N CYS A 259 6.84 0.92 -11.00
CA CYS A 259 7.85 1.86 -10.55
C CYS A 259 8.11 1.72 -9.04
N VAL A 260 9.36 1.50 -8.68
CA VAL A 260 9.84 1.64 -7.30
C VAL A 260 10.33 3.06 -7.10
N VAL A 261 9.87 3.71 -6.04
CA VAL A 261 10.32 5.05 -5.64
C VAL A 261 11.11 4.95 -4.35
N THR A 262 12.18 5.74 -4.24
CA THR A 262 12.96 5.88 -3.01
C THR A 262 13.04 7.35 -2.61
N GLY A 263 13.01 7.61 -1.31
CA GLY A 263 13.13 8.95 -0.72
C GLY A 263 11.96 9.29 0.21
N HIS A 264 11.91 10.52 0.69
CA HIS A 264 10.94 10.93 1.72
C HIS A 264 9.63 11.50 1.18
N ARG A 265 9.44 11.52 -0.15
CA ARG A 265 8.17 11.89 -0.77
C ARG A 265 7.30 10.64 -0.86
N ALA A 266 6.05 10.75 -0.42
CA ALA A 266 5.08 9.68 -0.52
C ALA A 266 4.90 9.26 -1.99
N ALA A 267 4.81 7.95 -2.26
CA ALA A 267 4.52 7.42 -3.58
C ALA A 267 3.16 7.95 -4.07
N GLU A 268 2.17 8.02 -3.19
CA GLU A 268 0.89 8.66 -3.48
C GLU A 268 1.07 10.10 -3.96
N SER A 269 1.92 10.92 -3.33
CA SER A 269 2.17 12.29 -3.81
C SER A 269 2.90 12.37 -5.17
N LEU A 270 3.42 11.26 -5.68
CA LEU A 270 4.07 11.15 -6.99
C LEU A 270 3.07 10.68 -8.05
N PHE A 271 2.36 9.58 -7.80
CA PHE A 271 1.42 8.97 -8.75
C PHE A 271 0.00 9.57 -8.68
N CYS A 272 -0.38 10.10 -7.52
CA CYS A 272 -1.72 10.56 -7.15
C CYS A 272 -1.75 12.02 -6.63
N PRO A 273 -1.16 13.02 -7.32
CA PRO A 273 -1.13 14.38 -6.77
C PRO A 273 -2.55 15.00 -6.74
N THR A 274 -2.96 15.44 -5.55
CA THR A 274 -4.24 16.14 -5.31
C THR A 274 -4.23 17.57 -5.82
#